data_AF-A0A844FUS0-F1
#
_entry.id   AF-A0A844FUS0-F1
#
_cell.length_a   1.000
_cell.length_b   1.000
_cell.length_c   1.000
_cell.angle_alpha   90.00
_cell.angle_beta   90.00
_cell.angle_gamma   90.00
#
_symmetry.space_group_name_H-M   'P 1'
#
loop_
_entity.id
_entity.type
_entity.pdbx_description
1 polymer ?
#
loop_
_entity_poly.entity_id
_entity_poly.type
_entity_poly.pdbx_seq_one_letter_code
_entity_poly.pdbx_strand_id
1 'polypeptide(L)'
;MMAAMMTGESDIAQIMLKAGLGISALIIIILSTVTTTFLDAFSAGISFQSIISKADGLIIGLLVTFIGTLCALVFPMDDITNFLYFIGSIFPPMIAVMIVSFFVFHDHSEHQDYQWMNLLIWLIGFICYRLLMHYEYTLGYTLVDLMITGILTYLGYKLHFKKS
;
A
#
# COMPACT_ATOMS: atom_id res chain seq x y z
N MET A 1 -22.93 -4.82 8.74
CA MET A 1 -22.85 -5.61 9.99
C MET A 1 -24.19 -6.28 10.35
N MET A 2 -25.34 -5.60 10.30
CA MET A 2 -26.65 -6.22 10.62
C MET A 2 -27.10 -7.32 9.64
N ALA A 3 -26.81 -7.23 8.34
CA ALA A 3 -27.23 -8.25 7.36
C ALA A 3 -26.46 -9.58 7.45
N ALA A 4 -25.19 -9.54 7.88
CA ALA A 4 -24.32 -10.72 7.99
C ALA A 4 -24.65 -11.60 9.21
N MET A 5 -25.18 -11.00 10.29
CA MET A 5 -25.58 -11.75 11.50
C MET A 5 -26.87 -12.56 11.32
N MET A 6 -27.70 -12.23 10.32
CA MET A 6 -28.98 -12.91 10.09
C MET A 6 -28.88 -14.11 9.13
N THR A 7 -27.81 -14.20 8.33
CA THR A 7 -27.66 -15.22 7.27
C THR A 7 -26.63 -16.30 7.56
N GLY A 8 -25.76 -16.10 8.55
CA GLY A 8 -24.69 -17.06 8.91
C GLY A 8 -23.56 -17.18 7.88
N GLU A 9 -23.55 -16.31 6.87
CA GLU A 9 -22.63 -16.31 5.73
C GLU A 9 -22.01 -14.91 5.61
N SER A 10 -20.67 -14.84 5.57
CA SER A 10 -19.90 -13.59 5.47
C SER A 10 -19.84 -13.01 4.06
N ASP A 11 -20.32 -13.76 3.06
CA ASP A 11 -20.25 -13.37 1.66
C ASP A 11 -21.49 -12.58 1.23
N ILE A 12 -21.28 -11.32 0.87
CA ILE A 12 -22.32 -10.39 0.39
C ILE A 12 -23.03 -10.98 -0.84
N ALA A 13 -22.32 -11.77 -1.66
CA ALA A 13 -22.90 -12.44 -2.82
C ALA A 13 -24.00 -13.44 -2.42
N GLN A 14 -23.78 -14.25 -1.38
CA GLN A 14 -24.74 -15.22 -0.84
C GLN A 14 -25.98 -14.53 -0.23
N ILE A 15 -25.76 -13.41 0.48
CA ILE A 15 -26.84 -12.61 1.09
C ILE A 15 -27.75 -12.00 0.02
N MET A 16 -27.16 -11.43 -1.04
CA MET A 16 -27.91 -10.83 -2.14
C MET A 16 -28.57 -11.88 -3.06
N LEU A 17 -27.96 -13.06 -3.22
CA LEU A 17 -28.56 -14.21 -3.90
C LEU A 17 -29.85 -14.66 -3.20
N LYS A 18 -29.84 -14.79 -1.88
CA LYS A 18 -31.03 -15.15 -1.08
C LYS A 18 -32.09 -14.05 -1.05
N ALA A 19 -31.71 -12.78 -1.27
CA ALA A 19 -32.63 -11.65 -1.37
C ALA A 19 -33.22 -11.43 -2.79
N GLY A 20 -32.92 -12.31 -3.77
CA GLY A 20 -33.41 -12.19 -5.16
C GLY A 20 -32.65 -11.17 -6.02
N LEU A 21 -31.54 -10.62 -5.52
CA LEU A 21 -30.69 -9.63 -6.17
C LEU A 21 -29.34 -10.22 -6.62
N GLY A 22 -29.27 -11.54 -6.83
CA GLY A 22 -28.02 -12.22 -7.19
C GLY A 22 -27.36 -11.69 -8.48
N ILE A 23 -28.18 -11.34 -9.48
CA ILE A 23 -27.67 -10.81 -10.77
C ILE A 23 -27.05 -9.41 -10.59
N SER A 24 -27.70 -8.53 -9.82
CA SER A 24 -27.15 -7.18 -9.57
C SER A 24 -25.91 -7.25 -8.70
N ALA A 25 -25.87 -8.14 -7.70
CA ALA A 25 -24.67 -8.40 -6.89
C ALA A 25 -23.49 -8.86 -7.75
N LEU A 26 -23.72 -9.79 -8.68
CA LEU A 26 -22.69 -10.32 -9.57
C LEU A 26 -22.15 -9.24 -10.52
N ILE A 27 -23.02 -8.40 -11.08
CA ILE A 27 -22.60 -7.26 -11.91
C ILE A 27 -21.74 -6.29 -11.09
N ILE A 28 -22.17 -5.96 -9.87
CA ILE A 28 -21.43 -5.05 -8.98
C ILE A 28 -20.04 -5.62 -8.67
N ILE A 29 -19.95 -6.91 -8.32
CA ILE A 29 -18.68 -7.56 -8.00
C ILE A 29 -17.76 -7.55 -9.23
N ILE A 30 -18.24 -7.96 -10.39
CA ILE A 30 -17.43 -7.96 -11.63
C ILE A 30 -16.91 -6.55 -11.95
N LEU A 31 -17.80 -5.54 -11.92
CA LEU A 31 -17.41 -4.17 -12.21
C LEU A 31 -16.41 -3.62 -11.18
N SER A 32 -16.63 -3.91 -9.90
CA SER A 32 -15.72 -3.50 -8.82
C SER A 32 -14.35 -4.16 -9.00
N THR A 33 -14.30 -5.47 -9.26
CA THR A 33 -13.04 -6.20 -9.45
C THR A 33 -12.29 -5.72 -10.68
N VAL A 34 -12.95 -5.57 -11.83
CA VAL A 34 -12.29 -5.11 -13.06
C VAL A 34 -11.76 -3.69 -12.90
N THR A 35 -12.54 -2.81 -12.28
CA THR A 35 -12.15 -1.40 -12.09
C THR A 35 -10.96 -1.29 -11.15
N THR A 36 -10.95 -2.01 -10.03
CA THR A 36 -9.82 -2.00 -9.09
C THR A 36 -8.56 -2.60 -9.72
N THR A 37 -8.64 -3.76 -10.38
CA THR A 37 -7.47 -4.39 -11.03
C THR A 37 -6.90 -3.53 -12.16
N PHE A 38 -7.77 -2.83 -12.92
CA PHE A 38 -7.33 -1.89 -13.93
C PHE A 38 -6.54 -0.72 -13.33
N LEU A 39 -7.03 -0.14 -12.23
CA LEU A 39 -6.35 0.96 -11.54
C LEU A 39 -5.00 0.50 -10.96
N ASP A 40 -4.92 -0.70 -10.40
CA ASP A 40 -3.68 -1.26 -9.86
C ASP A 40 -2.62 -1.45 -10.95
N ALA A 41 -3.01 -2.08 -12.07
CA ALA A 41 -2.11 -2.30 -13.20
C ALA A 41 -1.69 -0.99 -13.89
N PHE A 42 -2.63 -0.05 -14.05
CA PHE A 42 -2.35 1.26 -14.63
C PHE A 42 -1.40 2.07 -13.74
N SER A 43 -1.66 2.14 -12.43
CA SER A 43 -0.78 2.83 -11.49
C SER A 43 0.62 2.24 -11.49
N ALA A 44 0.76 0.91 -11.50
CA ALA A 44 2.06 0.25 -11.59
C ALA A 44 2.80 0.60 -12.89
N GLY A 45 2.09 0.62 -14.02
CA GLY A 45 2.63 0.97 -15.34
C GLY A 45 3.15 2.40 -15.41
N ILE A 46 2.36 3.38 -14.95
CA ILE A 46 2.76 4.80 -14.93
C ILE A 46 3.90 5.04 -13.93
N SER A 47 3.85 4.43 -12.74
CA SER A 47 4.95 4.54 -11.78
C SER A 47 6.27 4.01 -12.36
N PHE A 48 6.23 2.89 -13.08
CA PHE A 48 7.43 2.33 -13.71
C PHE A 48 7.91 3.17 -14.90
N GLN A 49 6.99 3.73 -15.70
CA GLN A 49 7.33 4.67 -16.77
C GLN A 49 7.98 5.96 -16.23
N SER A 50 7.54 6.44 -15.06
CA SER A 50 8.16 7.59 -14.40
C SER A 50 9.61 7.31 -13.97
N ILE A 51 9.94 6.07 -13.63
CA ILE A 51 11.30 5.65 -13.27
C ILE A 51 12.14 5.38 -14.53
N ILE A 52 11.56 4.70 -15.52
CA ILE A 52 12.19 4.34 -16.79
C ILE A 52 11.46 5.05 -17.93
N SER A 53 11.90 6.28 -18.23
CA SER A 53 11.25 7.17 -19.21
C SER A 53 11.22 6.64 -20.66
N LYS A 54 11.84 5.49 -20.93
CA LYS A 54 11.93 4.88 -22.27
C LYS A 54 10.85 3.84 -22.56
N ALA A 55 10.05 3.44 -21.58
CA ALA A 55 9.06 2.39 -21.74
C ALA A 55 7.63 2.96 -21.73
N ASP A 56 6.76 2.39 -22.55
CA ASP A 56 5.34 2.76 -22.60
C ASP A 56 4.61 2.18 -21.38
N GLY A 57 3.99 3.05 -20.57
CA GLY A 57 3.27 2.66 -19.37
C GLY A 57 2.15 1.64 -19.64
N LEU A 58 1.54 1.67 -20.84
CA LEU A 58 0.54 0.68 -21.24
C LEU A 58 1.14 -0.72 -21.42
N ILE A 59 2.31 -0.82 -22.06
CA ILE A 59 2.98 -2.11 -22.29
C ILE A 59 3.42 -2.70 -20.94
N ILE A 60 3.95 -1.86 -20.04
CA ILE A 60 4.33 -2.30 -18.70
C ILE A 60 3.10 -2.75 -17.90
N GLY A 61 2.01 -1.97 -17.92
CA GLY A 61 0.77 -2.35 -17.23
C GLY A 61 0.22 -3.70 -17.71
N LEU A 62 0.30 -3.97 -19.02
CA LEU A 62 -0.09 -5.25 -19.60
C LEU A 62 0.83 -6.40 -19.15
N LEU A 63 2.14 -6.18 -19.10
CA LEU A 63 3.10 -7.15 -18.57
C LEU A 63 2.86 -7.43 -17.07
N VAL A 64 2.62 -6.40 -16.26
CA VAL A 64 2.31 -6.54 -14.83
C VAL A 64 1.02 -7.34 -14.64
N THR A 65 -0.01 -7.10 -15.46
CA THR A 65 -1.27 -7.86 -15.42
C THR A 65 -1.05 -9.33 -15.77
N PHE A 66 -0.24 -9.61 -16.79
CA PHE A 66 0.07 -10.99 -17.20
C PHE A 66 0.86 -11.74 -16.12
N ILE A 67 1.89 -11.10 -15.56
CA ILE A 67 2.69 -11.66 -14.45
C ILE A 67 1.80 -11.87 -13.22
N GLY A 68 0.96 -10.89 -12.87
CA GLY A 68 0.01 -11.00 -11.76
C GLY A 68 -0.96 -12.17 -11.93
N THR A 69 -1.47 -12.38 -13.14
CA THR A 69 -2.34 -13.51 -13.47
C THR A 69 -1.61 -14.85 -13.30
N LEU A 70 -0.36 -14.97 -13.78
CA LEU A 70 0.45 -16.17 -13.58
C LEU A 70 0.76 -16.41 -12.10
N CYS A 71 1.12 -15.38 -11.36
CA CYS A 71 1.34 -15.47 -9.92
C CYS A 71 0.08 -15.93 -9.18
N ALA A 72 -1.10 -15.43 -9.56
CA ALA A 72 -2.37 -15.83 -8.95
C ALA A 72 -2.73 -17.30 -9.19
N LEU A 73 -2.22 -17.92 -10.26
CA LEU A 73 -2.39 -19.37 -10.51
C LEU A 73 -1.44 -20.24 -9.69
N VAL A 74 -0.28 -19.71 -9.30
CA VAL A 74 0.78 -20.45 -8.60
C VAL A 74 0.74 -20.25 -7.09
N PHE A 75 0.38 -19.04 -6.63
CA PHE A 75 0.36 -18.71 -5.22
C PHE A 75 -0.96 -19.13 -4.55
N PRO A 76 -0.91 -19.95 -3.48
CA PRO A 76 -2.09 -20.24 -2.68
C PRO A 76 -2.53 -18.97 -1.94
N MET A 77 -3.80 -18.59 -2.15
CA MET A 77 -4.37 -17.39 -1.53
C MET A 77 -4.50 -17.51 0.00
N ASP A 78 -4.42 -18.73 0.54
CA ASP A 78 -4.50 -19.00 1.98
C ASP A 78 -3.29 -18.44 2.76
N ASP A 79 -2.14 -18.26 2.12
CA ASP A 79 -0.89 -17.82 2.75
C ASP A 79 -0.54 -16.34 2.50
N ILE A 80 -1.48 -15.55 1.98
CA ILE A 80 -1.22 -14.16 1.57
C ILE A 80 -0.85 -13.24 2.74
N THR A 81 -1.13 -13.64 3.98
CA THR A 81 -0.87 -12.87 5.21
C THR A 81 0.57 -12.41 5.32
N ASN A 82 1.54 -13.28 5.05
CA ASN A 82 2.96 -12.93 5.12
C ASN A 82 3.34 -11.87 4.09
N PHE A 83 2.77 -11.97 2.89
CA PHE A 83 2.93 -10.95 1.84
C PHE A 83 2.29 -9.62 2.25
N LEU A 84 1.08 -9.65 2.81
CA LEU A 84 0.39 -8.48 3.32
C LEU A 84 1.18 -7.77 4.44
N TYR A 85 1.78 -8.52 5.36
CA TYR A 85 2.66 -7.95 6.38
C TYR A 85 3.96 -7.40 5.80
N PHE A 86 4.49 -8.02 4.74
CA PHE A 86 5.66 -7.50 4.05
C PHE A 86 5.37 -6.15 3.39
N ILE A 87 4.36 -6.07 2.52
CA ILE A 87 3.98 -4.80 1.88
C ILE A 87 3.51 -3.77 2.93
N GLY A 88 2.81 -4.23 3.96
CA GLY A 88 2.36 -3.42 5.09
C GLY A 88 3.51 -2.86 5.93
N SER A 89 4.72 -3.43 5.87
CA SER A 89 5.90 -2.86 6.54
C SER A 89 6.65 -1.82 5.71
N ILE A 90 6.41 -1.78 4.39
CA ILE A 90 7.08 -0.87 3.44
C ILE A 90 6.31 0.43 3.30
N PHE A 91 4.99 0.35 3.11
CA PHE A 91 4.14 1.50 2.77
C PHE A 91 3.95 2.52 3.92
N PRO A 92 3.64 2.12 5.17
CA PRO A 92 3.43 3.07 6.27
C PRO A 92 4.63 3.98 6.58
N PRO A 93 5.88 3.48 6.75
CA PRO A 93 7.01 4.37 6.98
C PRO A 93 7.28 5.25 5.76
N MET A 94 6.99 4.78 4.54
CA MET A 94 7.15 5.58 3.33
C MET A 94 6.18 6.77 3.30
N ILE A 95 4.92 6.53 3.66
CA ILE A 95 3.90 7.58 3.79
C ILE A 95 4.28 8.57 4.90
N ALA A 96 4.79 8.08 6.04
CA ALA A 96 5.24 8.94 7.14
C ALA A 96 6.32 9.93 6.70
N VAL A 97 7.35 9.42 5.99
CA VAL A 97 8.44 10.25 5.45
C VAL A 97 7.92 11.25 4.43
N MET A 98 7.05 10.82 3.50
CA MET A 98 6.45 11.71 2.50
C MET A 98 5.62 12.83 3.13
N ILE A 99 4.77 12.52 4.11
CA ILE A 99 3.96 13.52 4.81
C ILE A 99 4.85 14.56 5.48
N VAL A 100 5.87 14.14 6.23
CA VAL A 100 6.73 15.08 6.95
C VAL A 100 7.58 15.92 6.00
N SER A 101 8.22 15.29 5.02
CA SER A 101 9.05 15.99 4.04
C SER A 101 8.25 17.01 3.24
N PHE A 102 7.10 16.60 2.70
CA PHE A 102 6.32 17.43 1.79
C PHE A 102 5.43 18.45 2.52
N PHE A 103 4.72 18.04 3.57
CA PHE A 103 3.73 18.91 4.23
C PHE A 103 4.31 19.76 5.36
N VAL A 104 5.31 19.27 6.10
CA VAL A 104 5.89 20.01 7.23
C VAL A 104 7.03 20.91 6.78
N PHE A 105 8.00 20.34 6.06
CA PHE A 105 9.18 21.08 5.63
C PHE A 105 9.02 21.76 4.27
N HIS A 106 7.93 21.51 3.55
CA HIS A 106 7.68 22.04 2.20
C HIS A 106 8.91 21.85 1.30
N ASP A 107 9.60 20.73 1.48
CA ASP A 107 10.85 20.46 0.79
C ASP A 107 10.51 20.06 -0.65
N HIS A 108 10.38 21.07 -1.50
CA HIS A 108 10.34 20.94 -2.95
C HIS A 108 11.76 20.68 -3.46
N SER A 109 12.35 19.57 -3.02
CA SER A 109 13.62 19.05 -3.54
C SER A 109 13.43 18.61 -5.01
N GLU A 110 13.09 19.54 -5.89
CA GLU A 110 13.06 19.38 -7.35
C GLU A 110 14.47 19.25 -7.93
N HIS A 111 15.51 19.46 -7.12
CA HIS A 111 16.92 19.53 -7.54
C HIS A 111 17.84 18.49 -6.90
N GLN A 112 17.33 17.58 -6.05
CA GLN A 112 18.12 16.45 -5.54
C GLN A 112 17.54 15.13 -6.03
N ASP A 113 18.27 14.44 -6.91
CA ASP A 113 17.88 13.14 -7.46
C ASP A 113 17.72 12.05 -6.38
N TYR A 114 18.30 12.24 -5.19
CA TYR A 114 18.25 11.25 -4.11
C TYR A 114 18.36 11.86 -2.72
N GLN A 115 17.26 11.83 -1.96
CA GLN A 115 17.24 12.22 -0.55
C GLN A 115 17.67 11.04 0.33
N TRP A 116 18.99 10.80 0.40
CA TRP A 116 19.58 9.71 1.19
C TRP A 116 19.10 9.68 2.65
N MET A 117 18.85 10.85 3.26
CA MET A 117 18.32 10.94 4.63
C MET A 117 16.92 10.31 4.74
N ASN A 118 16.02 10.62 3.80
CA ASN A 118 14.66 10.11 3.80
C ASN A 118 14.62 8.59 3.58
N LEU A 119 15.51 8.07 2.74
CA LEU A 119 15.64 6.64 2.51
C LEU A 119 16.22 5.89 3.70
N LEU A 120 17.22 6.45 4.39
CA LEU A 120 17.75 5.85 5.62
C LEU A 120 16.69 5.82 6.72
N ILE A 121 15.93 6.91 6.90
CA ILE A 121 14.85 6.98 7.89
C ILE A 121 13.72 6.02 7.53
N TRP A 122 13.37 5.91 6.25
CA TRP A 122 12.42 4.92 5.76
C TRP A 122 12.87 3.49 6.06
N LEU A 123 14.15 3.15 5.82
CA LEU A 123 14.70 1.83 6.07
C LEU A 123 14.69 1.50 7.57
N ILE A 124 15.01 2.48 8.41
CA ILE A 124 14.89 2.36 9.88
C ILE A 124 13.43 2.10 10.27
N GLY A 125 12.48 2.85 9.70
CA GLY A 125 11.04 2.63 9.90
C GLY A 125 10.61 1.21 9.48
N PHE A 126 11.04 0.74 8.31
CA PHE A 126 10.77 -0.63 7.87
C PHE A 126 11.28 -1.68 8.87
N ILE A 127 12.50 -1.53 9.37
CA ILE A 127 13.05 -2.45 10.40
C ILE A 127 12.26 -2.35 11.70
N CYS A 128 11.94 -1.13 12.15
CA CYS A 128 11.09 -0.90 13.32
C CYS A 128 9.75 -1.59 13.16
N TYR A 129 9.02 -1.40 12.06
CA TYR A 129 7.76 -2.08 11.78
C TYR A 129 7.86 -3.60 11.93
N ARG A 130 8.91 -4.20 11.36
CA ARG A 130 9.15 -5.65 11.44
C ARG A 130 9.40 -6.12 12.87
N LEU A 131 10.07 -5.31 13.69
CA LEU A 131 10.29 -5.61 15.11
C LEU A 131 9.03 -5.39 15.95
N LEU A 132 8.25 -4.34 15.67
CA LEU A 132 7.00 -4.04 16.37
C LEU A 132 5.92 -5.09 16.12
N MET A 133 5.93 -5.78 14.97
CA MET A 133 5.03 -6.92 14.73
C MET A 133 5.20 -8.06 15.75
N HIS A 134 6.31 -8.12 16.49
CA HIS A 134 6.50 -9.12 17.55
C HIS A 134 5.88 -8.73 18.90
N TYR A 135 5.37 -7.49 19.02
CA TYR A 135 4.78 -6.95 20.24
C TYR A 135 3.30 -6.59 20.01
N GLU A 136 2.41 -7.12 20.84
CA GLU A 136 0.98 -6.77 20.77
C GLU A 136 0.71 -5.40 21.41
N TYR A 137 0.72 -4.35 20.59
CA TYR A 137 0.29 -3.02 20.99
C TYR A 137 -1.21 -2.84 20.80
N THR A 138 -1.89 -2.29 21.81
CA THR A 138 -3.36 -2.07 21.83
C THR A 138 -3.87 -1.16 20.69
N LEU A 139 -3.01 -0.32 20.11
CA LEU A 139 -3.33 0.60 19.01
C LEU A 139 -2.96 0.04 17.62
N GLY A 140 -2.38 -1.16 17.54
CA GLY A 140 -1.80 -1.72 16.32
C GLY A 140 -0.40 -1.16 16.02
N TYR A 141 0.50 -2.03 15.55
CA TYR A 141 1.90 -1.71 15.29
C TYR A 141 2.09 -0.71 14.13
N THR A 142 1.15 -0.66 13.19
CA THR A 142 1.18 0.23 12.02
C THR A 142 1.10 1.71 12.40
N LEU A 143 0.24 2.06 13.37
CA LEU A 143 0.09 3.44 13.84
C LEU A 143 1.31 3.90 14.63
N VAL A 144 1.86 3.02 15.47
CA VAL A 144 3.05 3.30 16.27
C VAL A 144 4.26 3.51 15.36
N ASP A 145 4.44 2.67 14.34
CA ASP A 145 5.53 2.83 13.36
C ASP A 145 5.45 4.14 12.58
N LEU A 146 4.25 4.54 12.17
CA LEU A 146 4.02 5.81 11.47
C LEU A 146 4.44 7.00 12.34
N MET A 147 4.10 6.98 13.63
CA MET A 147 4.50 8.01 14.58
C MET A 147 6.02 8.05 14.77
N ILE A 148 6.66 6.90 15.00
CA ILE A 148 8.11 6.80 15.20
C ILE A 148 8.84 7.32 13.95
N THR A 149 8.49 6.81 12.78
CA THR A 149 9.13 7.20 11.52
C THR A 149 8.91 8.68 11.23
N GLY A 150 7.70 9.21 11.44
CA GLY A 150 7.41 10.63 11.26
C GLY A 150 8.22 11.53 12.21
N ILE A 151 8.36 11.15 13.48
CA ILE A 151 9.20 11.89 14.45
C ILE A 151 10.67 11.85 14.03
N LEU A 152 11.17 10.70 13.58
CA LEU A 152 12.54 10.56 13.09
C LEU A 152 12.79 11.45 11.87
N THR A 153 11.87 11.46 10.90
CA THR A 153 11.95 12.36 9.73
C THR A 153 11.97 13.82 10.17
N TYR A 154 11.09 14.20 11.11
CA TYR A 154 11.04 15.57 11.61
C TYR A 154 12.34 16.00 12.29
N LEU A 155 12.91 15.14 13.15
CA LEU A 155 14.17 15.40 13.81
C LEU A 155 15.35 15.46 12.83
N GLY A 156 15.38 14.55 11.85
CA GLY A 156 16.40 14.54 10.80
C GLY A 156 16.44 15.85 10.03
N TYR A 157 15.28 16.32 9.55
CA TYR A 157 15.17 17.61 8.86
C TYR A 157 15.52 18.79 9.78
N LYS A 158 15.03 18.82 11.01
CA LYS A 158 15.33 19.89 11.97
C LYS A 158 16.83 20.01 12.28
N LEU A 159 17.54 18.89 12.36
CA LEU A 159 19.00 18.87 12.56
C LEU A 159 19.76 19.32 11.30
N HIS A 160 19.29 18.93 10.12
CA HIS A 160 19.88 19.33 8.85
C HIS A 160 19.78 20.85 8.61
N PHE A 161 18.60 21.45 8.85
CA PHE A 161 18.40 22.90 8.73
C PHE A 161 19.15 23.73 9.78
N LYS A 162 19.45 23.16 10.96
CA LYS A 162 20.25 23.86 11.98
C LYS A 162 21.75 23.91 11.65
N LYS A 163 22.21 23.08 10.72
CA LYS A 163 23.63 22.95 10.34
C LYS A 163 23.98 23.74 9.08
N SER A 164 22.99 24.21 8.32
CA SER A 164 23.14 25.14 7.19
C SER A 164 22.98 26.58 7.64
#